data_AF-A0A6P9E255-F1
#
_entry.id   AF-A0A6P9E255-F1
#
_cell.length_a   1.000
_cell.length_b   1.000
_cell.length_c   1.000
_cell.angle_alpha   90.00
_cell.angle_beta   90.00
_cell.angle_gamma   90.00
#
_symmetry.space_group_name_H-M   'P 1'
#
loop_
_entity.id
_entity.type
_entity.pdbx_description
1 polymer ?
#
loop_
_entity_poly.entity_id
_entity_poly.type
_entity_poly.pdbx_seq_one_letter_code
_entity_poly.pdbx_strand_id
1 'polypeptide(L)'
;MPGLAYFQHIQGFLICSTDGLPVDFINPINPIEKLEGALKHKRELRFYNSEMHSAAFALPSFLKREVTFLRDSPISGQPICIS
;
A
#
# COMPACT_ATOMS: atom_id res chain seq x y z
N MET A 1 -3.94 35.20 -17.64
CA MET A 1 -4.38 34.38 -16.50
C MET A 1 -3.40 33.22 -16.35
N PRO A 2 -2.38 33.28 -15.47
CA PRO A 2 -1.47 32.16 -15.30
C PRO A 2 -2.17 31.10 -14.47
N GLY A 3 -2.38 29.92 -15.06
CA GLY A 3 -2.95 28.76 -14.38
C GLY A 3 -1.98 28.25 -13.31
N LEU A 4 -2.48 28.12 -12.09
CA LEU A 4 -1.78 27.47 -10.98
C LEU A 4 -1.62 25.98 -11.31
N ALA A 5 -0.45 25.58 -11.79
CA ALA A 5 -0.06 24.18 -11.81
C ALA A 5 0.26 23.75 -10.36
N TYR A 6 -0.68 23.08 -9.71
CA TYR A 6 -0.47 22.47 -8.40
C TYR A 6 0.22 21.12 -8.61
N PHE A 7 1.53 21.05 -8.36
CA PHE A 7 2.25 19.78 -8.40
C PHE A 7 1.74 18.90 -7.25
N GLN A 8 1.04 17.81 -7.55
CA GLN A 8 0.56 16.91 -6.51
C GLN A 8 1.73 16.05 -6.03
N HIS A 9 2.17 16.28 -4.79
CA HIS A 9 3.17 15.43 -4.15
C HIS A 9 2.50 14.12 -3.71
N ILE A 10 2.54 13.11 -4.59
CA ILE A 10 2.09 11.74 -4.33
C ILE A 10 3.32 10.83 -4.38
N GLN A 11 3.56 10.07 -3.31
CA GLN A 11 4.62 9.06 -3.24
C GLN A 11 3.97 7.68 -3.11
N GLY A 12 4.29 6.77 -4.03
CA GLY A 12 3.84 5.38 -4.02
C GLY A 12 4.92 4.42 -3.50
N PHE A 13 4.48 3.23 -3.08
CA PHE A 13 5.34 2.13 -2.64
C PHE A 13 4.98 0.86 -3.41
N LEU A 14 5.97 0.01 -3.68
CA LEU A 14 5.77 -1.35 -4.19
C LEU A 14 5.94 -2.33 -3.04
N ILE A 15 4.94 -3.17 -2.81
CA ILE A 15 4.95 -4.18 -1.76
C ILE A 15 4.75 -5.56 -2.42
N CYS A 16 5.70 -6.47 -2.18
CA CYS A 16 5.69 -7.83 -2.72
C CYS A 16 5.99 -8.83 -1.61
N SER A 17 5.43 -10.04 -1.71
CA SER A 17 5.81 -11.20 -0.88
C SER A 17 6.63 -12.19 -1.70
N THR A 18 7.49 -12.94 -1.01
CA THR A 18 8.14 -14.12 -1.57
C THR A 18 7.16 -15.30 -1.64
N ASP A 19 7.49 -16.31 -2.44
CA ASP A 19 6.75 -17.58 -2.43
C ASP A 19 6.59 -18.13 -1.00
N GLY A 20 5.40 -18.66 -0.70
CA GLY A 20 5.06 -19.15 0.63
C GLY A 20 3.59 -18.94 0.98
N LEU A 21 3.32 -18.58 2.23
CA LEU A 21 1.96 -18.31 2.70
C LEU A 21 1.40 -17.06 1.99
N PRO A 22 0.14 -17.09 1.50
CA PRO A 22 -0.48 -15.90 0.94
C PRO A 22 -0.51 -14.78 1.99
N VAL A 23 0.00 -13.61 1.60
CA VAL A 23 0.00 -12.40 2.42
C VAL A 23 -1.09 -11.48 1.90
N ASP A 24 -2.04 -11.12 2.76
CA ASP A 24 -2.99 -10.05 2.49
C ASP A 24 -2.38 -8.71 2.90
N PHE A 25 -1.89 -7.96 1.92
CA PHE A 25 -1.31 -6.63 2.17
C PHE A 25 -2.38 -5.57 2.44
N ILE A 26 -3.66 -5.78 2.11
CA ILE A 26 -4.72 -4.78 2.27
C ILE A 26 -5.21 -4.77 3.72
N ASN A 27 -5.35 -5.94 4.35
CA ASN A 27 -5.87 -6.08 5.71
C ASN A 27 -4.74 -6.43 6.70
N PRO A 28 -4.21 -5.46 7.48
CA PRO A 28 -3.09 -5.72 8.37
C PRO A 28 -3.49 -6.64 9.53
N ILE A 29 -2.86 -7.82 9.62
CA ILE A 29 -3.13 -8.81 10.69
C ILE A 29 -2.70 -8.28 12.06
N ASN A 30 -1.61 -7.52 12.12
CA ASN A 30 -1.05 -6.97 13.35
C ASN A 30 -0.92 -5.44 13.28
N PRO A 31 -2.03 -4.68 13.42
CA PRO A 31 -2.00 -3.23 13.33
C PRO A 31 -1.35 -2.62 14.59
N ILE A 32 -0.48 -1.63 14.38
CA ILE A 32 0.40 -1.06 15.43
C ILE A 32 -0.42 -0.43 16.57
N GLU A 33 -1.56 0.17 16.26
CA GLU A 33 -2.45 0.78 17.26
C GLU A 33 -3.11 -0.22 18.21
N LYS A 34 -3.19 -1.51 17.85
CA LYS A 34 -3.73 -2.57 18.70
C LYS A 34 -2.66 -3.36 19.45
N LEU A 35 -1.38 -3.08 19.17
CA LEU A 35 -0.27 -3.80 19.79
C LEU A 35 0.02 -3.22 21.19
N GLU A 36 -0.05 -4.08 22.21
CA GLU A 36 0.26 -3.68 23.58
C GLU A 36 1.70 -3.17 23.69
N GLY A 37 1.87 -1.97 24.27
CA GLY A 37 3.18 -1.35 24.47
C GLY A 37 3.72 -0.53 23.29
N ALA A 38 3.12 -0.62 22.10
CA ALA A 38 3.56 0.17 20.93
C ALA A 38 3.49 1.69 21.19
N LEU A 39 2.45 2.15 21.87
CA LEU A 39 2.28 3.56 22.26
C LEU A 39 2.99 3.92 23.58
N LYS A 40 3.42 2.92 24.36
CA LYS A 40 4.09 3.17 25.65
C LYS A 40 5.57 3.53 25.50
N HIS A 41 6.21 3.18 24.38
CA HIS A 41 7.66 3.37 24.18
C HIS A 41 8.00 4.21 22.93
N LYS A 42 7.04 4.50 22.06
CA LYS A 42 7.26 5.31 20.86
C LYS A 42 6.22 6.42 20.76
N ARG A 43 6.73 7.58 20.37
CA ARG A 43 6.03 8.80 19.95
C ARG A 43 4.68 8.46 19.28
N GLU A 44 3.61 9.16 19.67
CA GLU A 44 2.26 8.96 19.13
C GLU A 44 2.26 8.79 17.60
N LEU A 45 1.54 7.79 17.10
CA LEU A 45 1.31 7.57 15.66
C LEU A 45 0.54 8.78 15.10
N ARG A 46 1.18 9.53 14.21
CA ARG A 46 0.58 10.76 13.65
C ARG A 46 -0.21 10.54 12.36
N PHE A 47 0.16 9.53 11.56
CA PHE A 47 -0.33 9.38 10.19
C PHE A 47 -0.82 7.97 9.85
N TYR A 48 -0.26 6.93 10.49
CA TYR A 48 -0.58 5.54 10.17
C TYR A 48 -1.59 4.96 11.16
N ASN A 49 -2.60 4.28 10.63
CA ASN A 49 -3.56 3.43 11.33
C ASN A 49 -4.13 2.40 10.33
N SER A 50 -4.91 1.41 10.80
CA SER A 50 -5.49 0.37 9.94
C SER A 50 -6.34 0.91 8.79
N GLU A 51 -7.09 1.99 9.00
CA GLU A 51 -7.93 2.59 7.97
C GLU A 51 -7.09 3.23 6.87
N MET A 52 -6.13 4.07 7.26
CA MET A 52 -5.16 4.70 6.35
C MET A 52 -4.34 3.67 5.58
N HIS A 53 -3.98 2.56 6.22
CA HIS A 53 -3.29 1.43 5.57
C HIS A 53 -4.12 0.88 4.42
N SER A 54 -5.38 0.51 4.68
CA SER A 54 -6.28 -0.02 3.64
C SER A 54 -6.56 1.02 2.53
N ALA A 55 -6.72 2.29 2.91
CA ALA A 55 -6.98 3.39 1.98
C ALA A 55 -5.79 3.67 1.05
N ALA A 56 -4.56 3.39 1.47
CA ALA A 56 -3.37 3.56 0.63
C ALA A 56 -3.39 2.67 -0.62
N PHE A 57 -4.12 1.55 -0.59
CA PHE A 57 -4.33 0.66 -1.76
C PHE A 57 -5.49 1.11 -2.65
N ALA A 58 -6.24 2.14 -2.28
CA ALA A 58 -7.30 2.71 -3.11
C ALA A 58 -6.72 3.58 -4.23
N LEU A 59 -6.24 2.92 -5.28
CA LEU A 59 -5.64 3.57 -6.43
C LEU A 59 -6.69 4.24 -7.34
N PRO A 60 -6.37 5.39 -7.95
CA PRO A 60 -7.13 5.94 -9.08
C PRO A 60 -7.32 4.90 -10.19
N SER A 61 -8.46 4.97 -10.89
CA SER A 61 -8.89 3.97 -11.88
C SER A 61 -7.86 3.70 -12.97
N PHE A 62 -7.12 4.73 -13.40
CA PHE A 62 -6.10 4.60 -14.42
C PHE A 62 -4.87 3.83 -13.91
N LEU A 63 -4.43 4.07 -12.67
CA LEU A 63 -3.32 3.30 -12.06
C LEU A 63 -3.75 1.87 -11.74
N LYS A 64 -4.97 1.67 -11.26
CA LYS A 64 -5.49 0.34 -10.93
C LYS A 64 -5.44 -0.60 -12.15
N ARG A 65 -5.74 -0.10 -13.34
CA ARG A 65 -5.66 -0.87 -14.60
C ARG A 65 -4.24 -1.33 -14.90
N GLU A 66 -3.28 -0.41 -14.83
CA GLU A 66 -1.87 -0.71 -15.09
C GLU A 66 -1.29 -1.69 -14.06
N VAL A 67 -1.58 -1.49 -12.78
CA VAL A 67 -1.11 -2.39 -11.70
C VAL A 67 -1.71 -3.79 -11.85
N THR A 68 -2.99 -3.89 -12.21
CA THR A 68 -3.63 -5.20 -12.48
C THR A 68 -2.98 -5.88 -13.67
N PHE A 69 -2.71 -5.14 -14.76
CA PHE A 69 -2.01 -5.67 -15.92
C PHE A 69 -0.61 -6.18 -15.59
N LEU A 70 0.15 -5.47 -14.75
CA LEU A 70 1.48 -5.90 -14.31
C LEU A 70 1.43 -7.17 -13.46
N ARG A 71 0.43 -7.29 -12.58
CA ARG A 71 0.21 -8.50 -11.76
C ARG A 71 -0.12 -9.73 -12.61
N ASP A 72 -0.96 -9.55 -13.63
CA ASP A 72 -1.45 -10.65 -14.48
C ASP A 72 -0.53 -10.93 -15.68
N SER A 73 0.54 -10.15 -15.85
CA SER A 73 1.46 -10.29 -16.97
C SER A 73 2.17 -11.66 -16.93
N PRO A 74 2.12 -12.45 -18.02
CA PRO A 74 2.71 -13.78 -18.08
C PRO A 74 4.24 -13.78 -18.20
N ILE A 75 4.89 -12.62 -18.02
CA ILE A 75 6.33 -12.46 -18.23
C ILE A 75 7.04 -12.83 -16.92
N SER A 76 7.71 -13.99 -16.96
CA SER A 76 8.58 -14.59 -15.92
C SER A 76 7.87 -15.45 -14.87
N GLY A 77 7.48 -16.69 -15.23
CA GLY A 77 7.62 -17.93 -14.44
C GLY A 77 7.11 -18.04 -12.99
N GLN A 78 6.68 -16.96 -12.35
CA GLN A 78 6.23 -16.83 -10.98
C GLN A 78 5.20 -15.70 -10.92
N PRO A 79 4.01 -15.91 -10.33
CA PRO A 79 3.02 -14.86 -10.17
C PRO A 79 3.57 -13.79 -9.22
N ILE A 80 3.81 -12.58 -9.72
CA ILE A 80 4.20 -11.47 -8.86
C ILE A 80 2.95 -11.00 -8.12
N CYS A 81 2.88 -11.27 -6.82
CA CYS A 81 1.83 -10.76 -5.95
C CYS A 81 2.07 -9.27 -5.69
N ILE A 82 1.55 -8.42 -6.59
CA ILE A 82 1.53 -6.96 -6.44
C ILE A 82 0.19 -6.57 -5.80
N SER A 83 0.23 -5.84 -4.68
CA SER A 83 -0.93 -5.19 -4.06
C SER A 83 -0.77 -3.68 -4.10
#